data_AF-A0AAW6TK10-F1
#
_entry.id   AF-A0AAW6TK10-F1
#
_cell.length_a   1.000
_cell.length_b   1.000
_cell.length_c   1.000
_cell.angle_alpha   90.00
_cell.angle_beta   90.00
_cell.angle_gamma   90.00
#
_symmetry.space_group_name_H-M   'P 1'
#
loop_
_entity.id
_entity.type
_entity.pdbx_description
1 polymer ?
#
loop_
_entity_poly.entity_id
_entity_poly.type
_entity_poly.pdbx_seq_one_letter_code
_entity_poly.pdbx_strand_id
1 'polypeptide(L)'
;MLSAVLYGKRLGTGFAGLRLKIGETQGAEDVLTASVFERIGYLPDDIFIDFINTLFGNRQNISSLDTLSFWTRWKNGSVEPDVVLSCGEQTIIVEAKRYDHIQQQYSEQLAKEIKAAYDEGITNPILLTVGGMYDYSTKSMDSLKTQIDNQLHGALNYTFYAVSWQQLYHALQLAIDKSQSKSLQRLLSDIREAYAWHGIRHQPRQWLGDIVKKNYPIDFETIPCFKHRATSWKRLHTINLTYETFPSFIGE
;
A
#
# COMPACT_ATOMS: atom_id res chain seq x y z
N MET A 1 8.41 -7.08 5.08
CA MET A 1 9.67 -6.94 4.32
C MET A 1 10.57 -8.16 4.42
N LEU A 2 10.70 -8.83 5.59
CA LEU A 2 11.60 -9.98 5.71
C LEU A 2 11.23 -11.08 4.70
N SER A 3 9.94 -11.35 4.53
CA SER A 3 9.44 -12.30 3.54
C SER A 3 9.89 -11.92 2.14
N ALA A 4 9.77 -10.65 1.74
CA ALA A 4 10.26 -10.20 0.42
C ALA A 4 11.76 -10.50 0.23
N VAL A 5 12.58 -10.27 1.26
CA VAL A 5 14.02 -10.58 1.22
C VAL A 5 14.27 -12.10 1.12
N LEU A 6 13.60 -12.90 1.95
CA LEU A 6 13.75 -14.37 1.98
C LEU A 6 13.33 -15.02 0.66
N TYR A 7 12.29 -14.48 0.01
CA TYR A 7 11.81 -14.95 -1.30
C TYR A 7 12.57 -14.31 -2.47
N GLY A 8 13.68 -13.60 -2.20
CA GLY A 8 14.55 -13.07 -3.25
C GLY A 8 13.93 -11.95 -4.08
N LYS A 9 12.91 -11.24 -3.56
CA LYS A 9 12.33 -10.06 -4.19
C LYS A 9 13.32 -8.90 -4.05
N ARG A 10 14.23 -8.78 -5.01
CA ARG A 10 15.40 -7.88 -4.95
C ARG A 10 15.08 -6.43 -5.24
N LEU A 11 14.10 -6.16 -6.11
CA LEU A 11 13.78 -4.81 -6.56
C LEU A 11 13.18 -3.99 -5.41
N GLY A 12 13.78 -2.82 -5.16
CA GLY A 12 13.27 -1.86 -4.20
C GLY A 12 13.50 -2.16 -2.71
N THR A 13 14.24 -3.22 -2.37
CA THR A 13 14.70 -3.48 -1.00
C THR A 13 15.85 -2.57 -0.55
N GLY A 14 16.41 -1.76 -1.46
CA GLY A 14 17.52 -0.85 -1.16
C GLY A 14 18.87 -1.54 -0.96
N PHE A 15 19.00 -2.84 -1.22
CA PHE A 15 20.20 -3.66 -0.93
C PHE A 15 21.46 -3.34 -1.78
N ALA A 16 21.50 -2.22 -2.52
CA ALA A 16 22.65 -1.82 -3.35
C ALA A 16 23.49 -0.69 -2.73
N GLY A 17 23.50 -0.52 -1.40
CA GLY A 17 24.32 0.50 -0.71
C GLY A 17 23.94 1.96 -0.99
N LEU A 18 22.95 2.18 -1.86
CA LEU A 18 22.38 3.48 -2.19
C LEU A 18 21.11 3.69 -1.38
N ARG A 19 21.10 4.73 -0.55
CA ARG A 19 19.88 5.22 0.10
C ARG A 19 18.93 5.73 -0.99
N LEU A 20 18.00 4.89 -1.42
CA LEU A 20 16.99 5.25 -2.41
C LEU A 20 16.17 6.42 -1.89
N LYS A 21 15.94 7.46 -2.71
CA LYS A 21 15.05 8.56 -2.29
C LYS A 21 13.61 8.05 -2.23
N ILE A 22 12.80 8.74 -1.43
CA ILE A 22 11.36 8.51 -1.34
C ILE A 22 10.77 8.54 -2.76
N GLY A 23 10.11 7.45 -3.19
CA GLY A 23 9.51 7.31 -4.51
C GLY A 23 10.42 6.76 -5.63
N GLU A 24 11.73 6.61 -5.41
CA GLU A 24 12.67 6.01 -6.39
C GLU A 24 12.72 4.47 -6.31
N THR A 25 11.93 3.84 -5.44
CA THR A 25 11.83 2.38 -5.29
C THR A 25 11.00 1.73 -6.40
N GLN A 26 11.28 2.02 -7.68
CA GLN A 26 10.60 1.36 -8.80
C GLN A 26 10.78 -0.17 -8.72
N GLY A 27 9.70 -0.93 -8.88
CA GLY A 27 9.70 -2.40 -8.82
C GLY A 27 9.55 -3.04 -7.42
N ALA A 28 9.26 -2.24 -6.38
CA ALA A 28 9.18 -2.71 -4.99
C ALA A 28 7.77 -3.14 -4.50
N GLU A 29 6.85 -3.48 -5.39
CA GLU A 29 5.47 -3.85 -5.02
C GLU A 29 5.45 -4.98 -3.99
N ASP A 30 6.22 -6.03 -4.24
CA ASP A 30 6.42 -7.15 -3.31
C ASP A 30 6.89 -6.71 -1.91
N VAL A 31 7.78 -5.72 -1.85
CA VAL A 31 8.34 -5.18 -0.60
C VAL A 31 7.27 -4.44 0.18
N LEU A 32 6.43 -3.66 -0.50
CA LEU A 32 5.27 -2.99 0.12
C LEU A 32 4.31 -4.04 0.68
N THR A 33 3.89 -5.00 -0.15
CA THR A 33 2.94 -6.05 0.23
C THR A 33 3.44 -6.81 1.45
N ALA A 34 4.69 -7.28 1.44
CA ALA A 34 5.27 -7.95 2.59
C ALA A 34 5.43 -7.04 3.81
N SER A 35 5.73 -5.75 3.62
CA SER A 35 5.84 -4.81 4.75
C SER A 35 4.49 -4.59 5.43
N VAL A 36 3.39 -4.59 4.69
CA VAL A 36 2.05 -4.39 5.25
C VAL A 36 1.53 -5.69 5.86
N PHE A 37 1.48 -6.77 5.08
CA PHE A 37 0.83 -8.02 5.49
C PHE A 37 1.60 -8.76 6.58
N GLU A 38 2.93 -8.65 6.67
CA GLU A 38 3.65 -9.20 7.83
C GLU A 38 3.18 -8.56 9.14
N ARG A 39 2.92 -7.23 9.14
CA ARG A 39 2.43 -6.54 10.33
C ARG A 39 0.97 -6.86 10.62
N ILE A 40 0.15 -7.06 9.59
CA ILE A 40 -1.22 -7.59 9.77
C ILE A 40 -1.18 -8.96 10.46
N GLY A 41 -0.20 -9.80 10.11
CA GLY A 41 0.01 -11.10 10.76
C GLY A 41 0.42 -11.05 12.23
N TYR A 42 0.76 -9.87 12.78
CA TYR A 42 1.09 -9.70 14.20
C TYR A 42 -0.07 -9.16 15.03
N LEU A 43 -1.23 -8.91 14.42
CA LEU A 43 -2.40 -8.42 15.14
C LEU A 43 -2.93 -9.52 16.08
N PRO A 44 -3.36 -9.15 17.31
CA PRO A 44 -4.19 -10.02 18.13
C PRO A 44 -5.48 -10.42 17.40
N ASP A 45 -6.00 -11.61 17.68
CA ASP A 45 -7.15 -12.19 16.97
C ASP A 45 -8.37 -11.27 16.94
N ASP A 46 -8.72 -10.64 18.06
CA ASP A 46 -9.85 -9.72 18.17
C ASP A 46 -9.67 -8.48 17.27
N ILE A 47 -8.45 -7.95 17.19
CA ILE A 47 -8.11 -6.80 16.34
C ILE A 47 -8.07 -7.21 14.86
N PHE A 48 -7.55 -8.39 14.54
CA PHE A 48 -7.56 -8.92 13.18
C PHE A 48 -8.99 -9.10 12.66
N ILE A 49 -9.86 -9.73 13.46
CA ILE A 49 -11.27 -9.93 13.12
C ILE A 49 -11.98 -8.59 12.92
N ASP A 50 -11.80 -7.62 13.82
CA ASP A 50 -12.40 -6.28 13.68
C ASP A 50 -11.86 -5.53 12.45
N PHE A 51 -10.57 -5.67 12.13
CA PHE A 51 -9.97 -5.13 10.91
C PHE A 51 -10.62 -5.72 9.65
N ILE A 52 -10.69 -7.04 9.52
CA ILE A 52 -11.25 -7.70 8.34
C ILE A 52 -12.74 -7.38 8.19
N ASN A 53 -13.49 -7.40 9.29
CA ASN A 53 -14.91 -7.02 9.29
C ASN A 53 -15.10 -5.56 8.85
N THR A 54 -14.26 -4.65 9.35
CA THR A 54 -14.28 -3.25 8.92
C THR A 54 -13.94 -3.12 7.43
N LEU A 55 -12.93 -3.85 6.94
CA LEU A 55 -12.50 -3.83 5.55
C LEU A 55 -13.61 -4.32 4.59
N PHE A 56 -14.35 -5.36 4.98
CA PHE A 56 -15.42 -5.96 4.19
C PHE A 56 -16.82 -5.40 4.49
N GLY A 57 -16.92 -4.40 5.37
CA GLY A 57 -18.19 -3.77 5.75
C GLY A 57 -19.15 -4.70 6.49
N ASN A 58 -18.63 -5.58 7.36
CA ASN A 58 -19.37 -6.55 8.18
C ASN A 58 -20.19 -7.56 7.36
N ARG A 59 -19.74 -7.90 6.15
CA ARG A 59 -20.44 -8.81 5.23
C ARG A 59 -19.96 -10.26 5.32
N GLN A 60 -18.87 -10.51 6.02
CA GLN A 60 -18.25 -11.84 6.15
C GLN A 60 -18.09 -12.18 7.62
N ASN A 61 -18.22 -13.45 7.95
CA ASN A 61 -17.90 -13.95 9.29
C ASN A 61 -16.54 -14.66 9.23
N ILE A 62 -15.47 -13.89 9.44
CA ILE A 62 -14.10 -14.37 9.34
C ILE A 62 -13.58 -14.73 10.72
N SER A 63 -12.94 -15.89 10.83
CA SER A 63 -12.28 -16.34 12.07
C SER A 63 -10.93 -15.63 12.28
N SER A 64 -10.25 -15.95 13.39
CA SER A 64 -8.87 -15.54 13.61
C SER A 64 -7.94 -16.02 12.49
N LEU A 65 -6.78 -15.37 12.37
CA LEU A 65 -5.76 -15.73 11.38
C LEU A 65 -4.99 -16.97 11.86
N ASP A 66 -5.10 -18.08 11.13
CA ASP A 66 -4.33 -19.30 11.44
C ASP A 66 -2.95 -19.25 10.79
N THR A 67 -2.91 -18.91 9.50
CA THR A 67 -1.64 -18.82 8.75
C THR A 67 -1.65 -17.67 7.76
N LEU A 68 -0.46 -17.12 7.53
CA LEU A 68 -0.19 -16.10 6.54
C LEU A 68 1.03 -16.52 5.74
N SER A 69 0.84 -16.72 4.44
CA SER A 69 1.89 -17.16 3.50
C SER A 69 2.06 -16.16 2.38
N PHE A 70 3.31 -15.96 1.94
CA PHE A 70 3.64 -15.07 0.82
C PHE A 70 4.09 -15.88 -0.38
N TRP A 71 3.68 -15.45 -1.58
CA TRP A 71 4.07 -16.05 -2.87
C TRP A 71 3.99 -17.58 -2.83
N THR A 72 2.84 -18.07 -2.36
CA THR A 72 2.61 -19.51 -2.21
C THR A 72 2.66 -20.17 -3.57
N ARG A 73 3.56 -21.14 -3.73
CA ARG A 73 3.60 -21.98 -4.93
C ARG A 73 2.61 -23.11 -4.80
N TRP A 74 1.52 -23.01 -5.53
CA TRP A 74 0.56 -24.10 -5.70
C TRP A 74 1.10 -25.16 -6.67
N LYS A 75 0.62 -26.40 -6.57
CA LYS A 75 1.15 -27.60 -7.25
C LYS A 75 1.24 -27.45 -8.76
N ASN A 76 0.31 -26.70 -9.36
CA ASN A 76 0.30 -26.46 -10.80
C ASN A 76 1.18 -25.27 -11.24
N GLY A 77 1.81 -24.56 -10.30
CA GLY A 77 2.89 -23.57 -10.52
C GLY A 77 2.57 -22.42 -11.49
N SER A 78 1.32 -22.29 -11.92
CA SER A 78 0.91 -21.36 -12.98
C SER A 78 0.66 -19.94 -12.47
N VAL A 79 0.51 -19.80 -11.16
CA VAL A 79 0.25 -18.55 -10.45
C VAL A 79 0.94 -18.56 -9.08
N GLU A 80 1.27 -17.38 -8.58
CA GLU A 80 1.88 -17.13 -7.27
C GLU A 80 1.13 -15.95 -6.63
N PRO A 81 0.06 -16.19 -5.85
CA PRO A 81 -0.65 -15.11 -5.18
C PRO A 81 0.28 -14.38 -4.21
N ASP A 82 0.16 -13.05 -4.12
CA ASP A 82 1.06 -12.27 -3.29
C ASP A 82 0.97 -12.65 -1.80
N VAL A 83 -0.26 -12.83 -1.30
CA VAL A 83 -0.52 -13.29 0.08
C VAL A 83 -1.69 -14.25 0.11
N VAL A 84 -1.59 -15.29 0.94
CA VAL A 84 -2.70 -16.17 1.29
C VAL A 84 -2.90 -16.14 2.81
N LEU A 85 -4.11 -15.84 3.24
CA LEU A 85 -4.54 -15.87 4.64
C LEU A 85 -5.52 -17.04 4.83
N SER A 86 -5.22 -17.92 5.79
CA SER A 86 -6.17 -18.96 6.23
C SER A 86 -6.80 -18.53 7.55
N CYS A 87 -8.13 -18.50 7.59
CA CYS A 87 -8.92 -18.06 8.74
C CYS A 87 -10.06 -19.06 8.98
N GLY A 88 -9.78 -20.14 9.71
CA GLY A 88 -10.69 -21.28 9.84
C GLY A 88 -10.98 -21.91 8.48
N GLU A 89 -12.26 -22.06 8.14
CA GLU A 89 -12.70 -22.61 6.85
C GLU A 89 -12.56 -21.61 5.69
N GLN A 90 -12.32 -20.33 5.96
CA GLN A 90 -12.22 -19.31 4.93
C GLN A 90 -10.77 -19.05 4.55
N THR A 91 -10.51 -19.00 3.23
CA THR A 91 -9.23 -18.54 2.69
C THR A 91 -9.41 -17.20 1.98
N ILE A 92 -8.50 -16.26 2.24
CA ILE A 92 -8.40 -14.97 1.55
C ILE A 92 -7.14 -15.01 0.68
N ILE A 93 -7.32 -14.84 -0.63
CA ILE A 93 -6.26 -14.73 -1.62
C ILE A 93 -6.09 -13.25 -1.94
N VAL A 94 -4.89 -12.73 -1.75
CA VAL A 94 -4.59 -11.33 -1.96
C VAL A 94 -3.73 -11.17 -3.21
N GLU A 95 -4.17 -10.28 -4.10
CA GLU A 95 -3.39 -9.78 -5.22
C GLU A 95 -3.18 -8.27 -5.04
N ALA A 96 -1.93 -7.84 -4.91
CA ALA A 96 -1.59 -6.47 -4.62
C ALA A 96 -1.01 -5.80 -5.86
N LYS A 97 -1.37 -4.53 -6.07
CA LYS A 97 -0.82 -3.67 -7.11
C LYS A 97 -0.48 -2.32 -6.53
N ARG A 98 0.66 -1.76 -6.94
CA ARG A 98 1.22 -0.60 -6.26
C ARG A 98 0.39 0.68 -6.39
N TYR A 99 -0.10 0.98 -7.60
CA TYR A 99 -0.62 2.30 -7.91
C TYR A 99 -2.14 2.31 -8.00
N ASP A 100 -2.77 3.09 -7.12
CA ASP A 100 -4.15 3.51 -7.30
C ASP A 100 -4.27 4.50 -8.47
N HIS A 101 -5.47 4.57 -9.06
CA HIS A 101 -5.81 5.43 -10.20
C HIS A 101 -5.21 5.02 -11.54
N ILE A 102 -4.69 3.78 -11.62
CA ILE A 102 -4.21 3.15 -12.84
C ILE A 102 -4.78 1.73 -12.86
N GLN A 103 -5.35 1.28 -13.97
CA GLN A 103 -5.85 -0.09 -14.08
C GLN A 103 -4.67 -1.06 -14.23
N GLN A 104 -4.35 -1.77 -13.16
CA GLN A 104 -3.29 -2.77 -13.07
C GLN A 104 -3.82 -4.15 -12.63
N GLN A 105 -5.11 -4.22 -12.25
CA GLN A 105 -5.80 -5.47 -11.97
C GLN A 105 -6.39 -6.03 -13.27
N TYR A 106 -6.00 -7.26 -13.64
CA TYR A 106 -6.42 -7.91 -14.88
C TYR A 106 -7.24 -9.16 -14.60
N SER A 107 -8.41 -9.25 -15.22
CA SER A 107 -9.39 -10.32 -14.97
C SER A 107 -8.82 -11.72 -15.24
N GLU A 108 -7.96 -11.85 -16.25
CA GLU A 108 -7.31 -13.09 -16.66
C GLU A 108 -6.38 -13.64 -15.57
N GLN A 109 -5.60 -12.75 -14.92
CA GLN A 109 -4.72 -13.14 -13.83
C GLN A 109 -5.56 -13.55 -12.61
N LEU A 110 -6.50 -12.70 -12.22
CA LEU A 110 -7.38 -12.95 -11.06
C LEU A 110 -8.20 -14.23 -11.19
N ALA A 111 -8.69 -14.54 -12.39
CA ALA A 111 -9.39 -15.79 -12.66
C ALA A 111 -8.48 -17.03 -12.55
N LYS A 112 -7.19 -16.90 -12.91
CA LYS A 112 -6.22 -17.99 -12.70
C LYS A 112 -5.93 -18.22 -11.23
N GLU A 113 -5.84 -17.16 -10.41
CA GLU A 113 -5.70 -17.30 -8.95
C GLU A 113 -6.86 -18.10 -8.35
N ILE A 114 -8.10 -17.80 -8.74
CA ILE A 114 -9.28 -18.54 -8.27
C ILE A 114 -9.23 -20.00 -8.73
N LYS A 115 -8.94 -20.27 -10.00
CA LYS A 115 -8.84 -21.65 -10.53
C LYS A 115 -7.78 -22.46 -9.79
N ALA A 116 -6.61 -21.87 -9.56
CA ALA A 116 -5.52 -22.57 -8.90
C ALA A 116 -5.80 -22.80 -7.39
N ALA A 117 -6.54 -21.90 -6.73
CA ALA A 117 -7.03 -22.15 -5.38
C ALA A 117 -7.95 -23.39 -5.33
N TYR A 118 -8.86 -23.50 -6.30
CA TYR A 118 -9.73 -24.68 -6.42
C TYR A 118 -8.93 -25.97 -6.69
N ASP A 119 -7.88 -25.92 -7.51
CA ASP A 119 -6.98 -27.06 -7.74
C ASP A 119 -6.26 -27.51 -6.46
N GLU A 120 -6.00 -26.59 -5.53
CA GLU A 120 -5.46 -26.89 -4.20
C GLU A 120 -6.52 -27.35 -3.18
N GLY A 121 -7.79 -27.45 -3.59
CA GLY A 121 -8.90 -27.84 -2.72
C GLY A 121 -9.48 -26.69 -1.88
N ILE A 122 -9.11 -25.45 -2.16
CA ILE A 122 -9.69 -24.26 -1.51
C ILE A 122 -11.00 -23.91 -2.23
N THR A 123 -12.13 -24.16 -1.58
CA THR A 123 -13.45 -23.85 -2.12
C THR A 123 -13.98 -22.50 -1.61
N ASN A 124 -14.71 -21.76 -2.44
CA ASN A 124 -15.32 -20.47 -2.09
C ASN A 124 -14.31 -19.44 -1.51
N PRO A 125 -13.14 -19.22 -2.12
CA PRO A 125 -12.18 -18.25 -1.59
C PRO A 125 -12.73 -16.82 -1.64
N ILE A 126 -12.17 -15.97 -0.78
CA ILE A 126 -12.28 -14.52 -0.92
C ILE A 126 -11.10 -14.04 -1.76
N LEU A 127 -11.35 -13.48 -2.92
CA LEU A 127 -10.35 -12.76 -3.72
C LEU A 127 -10.35 -11.29 -3.29
N LEU A 128 -9.25 -10.84 -2.69
CA LEU A 128 -9.02 -9.47 -2.26
C LEU A 128 -7.95 -8.82 -3.13
N THR A 129 -8.33 -7.86 -3.97
CA THR A 129 -7.36 -7.04 -4.69
C THR A 129 -7.04 -5.78 -3.91
N VAL A 130 -5.75 -5.48 -3.71
CA VAL A 130 -5.28 -4.28 -3.01
C VAL A 130 -4.53 -3.37 -3.99
N GLY A 131 -5.01 -2.15 -4.22
CA GLY A 131 -4.39 -1.25 -5.18
C GLY A 131 -4.67 -1.63 -6.64
N GLY A 132 -4.20 -0.82 -7.59
CA GLY A 132 -4.25 -1.14 -9.03
C GLY A 132 -5.62 -1.00 -9.69
N MET A 133 -6.58 -0.36 -9.05
CA MET A 133 -7.84 0.01 -9.69
C MET A 133 -7.78 1.47 -10.15
N TYR A 134 -8.42 1.78 -11.29
CA TYR A 134 -8.63 3.16 -11.71
C TYR A 134 -9.49 3.95 -10.70
N ASP A 135 -10.55 3.31 -10.20
CA ASP A 135 -11.38 3.80 -9.10
C ASP A 135 -12.02 2.62 -8.35
N TYR A 136 -12.51 2.90 -7.14
CA TYR A 136 -13.12 1.91 -6.24
C TYR A 136 -14.63 2.11 -6.13
N SER A 137 -15.28 2.64 -7.17
CA SER A 137 -16.75 2.69 -7.21
C SER A 137 -17.33 1.30 -7.36
N THR A 138 -18.58 1.12 -6.93
CA THR A 138 -19.33 -0.13 -7.09
C THR A 138 -19.37 -0.56 -8.56
N LYS A 139 -19.61 0.38 -9.47
CA LYS A 139 -19.65 0.13 -10.91
C LYS A 139 -18.33 -0.46 -11.45
N SER A 140 -17.19 0.09 -11.05
CA SER A 140 -15.88 -0.39 -11.51
C SER A 140 -15.54 -1.77 -10.92
N MET A 141 -15.89 -1.99 -9.65
CA MET A 141 -15.75 -3.31 -9.00
C MET A 141 -16.67 -4.37 -9.65
N ASP A 142 -17.93 -4.04 -9.90
CA ASP A 142 -18.89 -4.95 -10.55
C ASP A 142 -18.47 -5.28 -11.99
N SER A 143 -17.90 -4.30 -12.71
CA SER A 143 -17.37 -4.51 -14.05
C SER A 143 -16.19 -5.49 -14.05
N LEU A 144 -15.22 -5.31 -13.13
CA LEU A 144 -14.09 -6.24 -13.00
C LEU A 144 -14.57 -7.63 -12.58
N LYS A 145 -15.50 -7.72 -11.61
CA LYS A 145 -16.10 -8.99 -11.20
C LYS A 145 -16.76 -9.71 -12.38
N THR A 146 -17.53 -8.99 -13.20
CA THR A 146 -18.16 -9.54 -14.41
C THR A 146 -17.11 -10.08 -15.40
N GLN A 147 -15.99 -9.36 -15.57
CA GLN A 147 -14.90 -9.84 -16.42
C GLN A 147 -14.27 -11.12 -15.86
N ILE A 148 -14.02 -11.20 -14.55
CA ILE A 148 -13.53 -12.42 -13.89
C ILE A 148 -14.52 -13.57 -14.09
N ASP A 149 -15.82 -13.34 -13.85
CA ASP A 149 -16.87 -14.35 -14.03
C ASP A 149 -16.88 -14.90 -15.46
N ASN A 150 -16.68 -14.05 -16.47
CA ASN A 150 -16.55 -14.46 -17.87
C ASN A 150 -15.33 -15.36 -18.12
N GLN A 151 -14.18 -15.04 -17.52
CA GLN A 151 -12.95 -15.86 -17.60
C GLN A 151 -13.07 -17.22 -16.87
N LEU A 152 -13.92 -17.27 -15.85
CA LEU A 152 -14.26 -18.48 -15.10
C LEU A 152 -15.40 -19.29 -15.75
N HIS A 153 -16.08 -18.72 -16.75
CA HIS A 153 -17.32 -19.25 -17.33
C HIS A 153 -18.41 -19.53 -16.27
N GLY A 154 -18.42 -18.75 -15.18
CA GLY A 154 -19.39 -18.85 -14.09
C GLY A 154 -19.36 -20.16 -13.28
N ALA A 155 -18.33 -21.00 -13.43
CA ALA A 155 -18.31 -22.35 -12.87
C ALA A 155 -17.86 -22.42 -11.39
N LEU A 156 -17.19 -21.38 -10.88
CA LEU A 156 -16.56 -21.37 -9.56
C LEU A 156 -17.14 -20.27 -8.69
N ASN A 157 -17.44 -20.62 -7.44
CA ASN A 157 -17.94 -19.69 -6.45
C ASN A 157 -16.78 -18.98 -5.75
N TYR A 158 -16.90 -17.68 -5.55
CA TYR A 158 -15.92 -16.88 -4.82
C TYR A 158 -16.57 -15.58 -4.38
N THR A 159 -15.98 -14.92 -3.39
CA THR A 159 -16.32 -13.55 -3.02
C THR A 159 -15.23 -12.61 -3.50
N PHE A 160 -15.60 -11.45 -4.02
CA PHE A 160 -14.66 -10.46 -4.56
C PHE A 160 -14.70 -9.16 -3.76
N TYR A 161 -13.52 -8.67 -3.38
CA TYR A 161 -13.34 -7.33 -2.82
C TYR A 161 -12.17 -6.63 -3.53
N ALA A 162 -12.34 -5.34 -3.79
CA ALA A 162 -11.27 -4.47 -4.24
C ALA A 162 -11.15 -3.26 -3.32
N VAL A 163 -9.93 -3.01 -2.83
CA VAL A 163 -9.65 -1.91 -1.89
C VAL A 163 -8.37 -1.19 -2.28
N SER A 164 -8.33 0.12 -2.08
CA SER A 164 -7.07 0.87 -2.15
C SER A 164 -6.17 0.56 -0.95
N TRP A 165 -4.87 0.85 -1.09
CA TRP A 165 -3.96 0.88 0.06
C TRP A 165 -4.44 1.83 1.15
N GLN A 166 -5.09 2.93 0.77
CA GLN A 166 -5.66 3.90 1.70
C GLN A 166 -6.84 3.31 2.50
N GLN A 167 -7.77 2.62 1.84
CA GLN A 167 -8.90 1.96 2.50
C GLN A 167 -8.43 0.84 3.44
N LEU A 168 -7.44 0.06 3.02
CA LEU A 168 -6.82 -0.96 3.87
C LEU A 168 -6.21 -0.33 5.13
N TYR A 169 -5.43 0.74 4.98
CA TYR A 169 -4.84 1.45 6.12
C TYR A 169 -5.92 2.02 7.05
N HIS A 170 -6.97 2.62 6.51
CA HIS A 170 -8.05 3.19 7.30
C HIS A 170 -8.82 2.13 8.09
N ALA A 171 -9.12 0.97 7.48
CA ALA A 171 -9.74 -0.15 8.19
C ALA A 171 -8.86 -0.64 9.35
N LEU A 172 -7.54 -0.75 9.11
CA LEU A 172 -6.59 -1.14 10.14
C LEU A 172 -6.51 -0.11 11.27
N GLN A 173 -6.47 1.18 10.93
CA GLN A 173 -6.46 2.28 11.90
C GLN A 173 -7.70 2.25 12.79
N LEU A 174 -8.90 2.08 12.20
CA LEU A 174 -10.13 2.00 12.97
C LEU A 174 -10.13 0.84 13.98
N ALA A 175 -9.62 -0.33 13.58
CA ALA A 175 -9.53 -1.48 14.47
C ALA A 175 -8.50 -1.28 15.60
N ILE A 176 -7.32 -0.75 15.26
CA ILE A 176 -6.26 -0.49 16.24
C ILE A 176 -6.64 0.63 17.21
N ASP A 177 -7.29 1.71 16.76
CA ASP A 177 -7.65 2.86 17.59
C ASP A 177 -8.64 2.46 18.71
N LYS A 178 -9.55 1.51 18.44
CA LYS A 178 -10.47 0.95 19.45
C LYS A 178 -9.74 0.27 20.61
N SER A 179 -8.60 -0.38 20.33
CA SER A 179 -7.82 -1.09 21.36
C SER A 179 -7.09 -0.16 22.33
N GLN A 180 -6.85 1.09 21.94
CA GLN A 180 -6.00 2.05 22.66
C GLN A 180 -4.57 1.54 22.96
N SER A 181 -4.12 0.50 22.27
CA SER A 181 -2.83 -0.14 22.52
C SER A 181 -1.66 0.62 21.90
N LYS A 182 -0.73 1.08 22.74
CA LYS A 182 0.50 1.76 22.27
C LYS A 182 1.38 0.88 21.39
N SER A 183 1.41 -0.44 21.61
CA SER A 183 2.20 -1.35 20.77
C SER A 183 1.60 -1.47 19.37
N LEU A 184 0.27 -1.56 19.26
CA LEU A 184 -0.42 -1.60 17.98
C LEU A 184 -0.32 -0.27 17.23
N GLN A 185 -0.29 0.86 17.95
CA GLN A 185 -0.01 2.16 17.34
C GLN A 185 1.40 2.26 16.74
N ARG A 186 2.40 1.60 17.33
CA ARG A 186 3.75 1.52 16.74
C ARG A 186 3.74 0.68 15.45
N LEU A 187 3.02 -0.45 15.47
CA LEU A 187 2.83 -1.30 14.28
C LEU A 187 2.16 -0.52 13.14
N LEU A 188 1.11 0.25 13.45
CA LEU A 188 0.45 1.13 12.48
C LEU A 188 1.40 2.22 11.96
N SER A 189 2.22 2.81 12.83
CA SER A 189 3.26 3.76 12.44
C SER A 189 4.29 3.14 11.48
N ASP A 190 4.72 1.90 11.71
CA ASP A 190 5.64 1.20 10.82
C ASP A 190 5.05 1.00 9.42
N ILE A 191 3.77 0.64 9.34
CA ILE A 191 3.04 0.54 8.07
C ILE A 191 2.98 1.90 7.38
N ARG A 192 2.75 2.98 8.14
CA ARG A 192 2.74 4.35 7.61
C ARG A 192 4.10 4.76 7.04
N GLU A 193 5.20 4.41 7.71
CA GLU A 193 6.55 4.66 7.20
C GLU A 193 6.84 3.84 5.94
N ALA A 194 6.36 2.59 5.86
CA ALA A 194 6.43 1.81 4.62
C ALA A 194 5.66 2.51 3.48
N TYR A 195 4.42 2.95 3.73
CA TYR A 195 3.65 3.71 2.74
C TYR A 195 4.41 4.95 2.27
N ALA A 196 4.96 5.73 3.21
CA ALA A 196 5.75 6.92 2.90
C ALA A 196 6.97 6.57 2.03
N TRP A 197 7.71 5.51 2.37
CA TRP A 197 8.86 5.04 1.60
C TRP A 197 8.48 4.64 0.17
N HIS A 198 7.31 4.02 -0.01
CA HIS A 198 6.78 3.63 -1.31
C HIS A 198 6.06 4.76 -2.07
N GLY A 199 5.93 5.95 -1.48
CA GLY A 199 5.23 7.09 -2.07
C GLY A 199 3.69 6.96 -2.06
N ILE A 200 3.16 6.09 -1.21
CA ILE A 200 1.73 5.83 -1.05
C ILE A 200 1.17 6.69 0.07
N ARG A 201 -0.02 7.23 -0.14
CA ARG A 201 -0.71 8.04 0.86
C ARG A 201 -1.63 7.17 1.71
N HIS A 202 -1.49 7.27 3.02
CA HIS A 202 -2.40 6.64 3.98
C HIS A 202 -3.62 7.54 4.29
N GLN A 203 -3.52 8.85 4.05
CA GLN A 203 -4.59 9.82 4.23
C GLN A 203 -5.16 10.33 2.89
N PRO A 204 -6.45 10.73 2.86
CA PRO A 204 -7.05 11.28 1.66
C PRO A 204 -6.38 12.60 1.28
N ARG A 205 -6.43 12.96 0.00
CA ARG A 205 -6.02 14.31 -0.44
C ARG A 205 -6.93 15.33 0.24
N GLN A 206 -6.33 16.24 0.98
CA GLN A 206 -6.99 17.43 1.48
C GLN A 206 -6.60 18.60 0.56
N TRP A 207 -7.58 19.22 -0.07
CA TRP A 207 -7.33 20.46 -0.80
C TRP A 207 -7.11 21.59 0.20
N LEU A 208 -6.18 22.50 -0.11
CA LEU A 208 -5.87 23.63 0.78
C LEU A 208 -7.13 24.44 1.12
N GLY A 209 -8.02 24.63 0.14
CA GLY A 209 -9.30 25.32 0.35
C GLY A 209 -10.26 24.61 1.30
N ASP A 210 -10.13 23.29 1.49
CA ASP A 210 -10.94 22.51 2.44
C ASP A 210 -10.35 22.53 3.85
N ILE A 211 -9.02 22.72 3.97
CA ILE A 211 -8.32 22.86 5.26
C ILE A 211 -8.71 24.19 5.93
N VAL A 212 -8.73 25.29 5.17
CA VAL A 212 -9.07 26.64 5.66
C VAL A 212 -10.49 26.67 6.25
N LYS A 213 -11.40 25.83 5.75
CA LYS A 213 -12.79 25.76 6.24
C LYS A 213 -12.97 24.95 7.54
N LYS A 214 -11.95 24.18 7.97
CA LYS A 214 -12.07 23.16 9.04
C LYS A 214 -11.35 23.48 10.37
N ASN A 215 -11.12 24.76 10.70
CA ASN A 215 -10.58 25.26 12.00
C ASN A 215 -9.12 25.72 12.05
N TYR A 216 -8.50 26.08 10.92
CA TYR A 216 -7.27 26.88 10.94
C TYR A 216 -7.49 28.14 10.11
N PRO A 217 -7.81 29.30 10.73
CA PRO A 217 -7.71 30.57 10.03
C PRO A 217 -6.22 30.73 9.70
N ILE A 218 -5.86 30.41 8.47
CA ILE A 218 -4.59 30.87 7.89
C ILE A 218 -4.86 32.34 7.55
N ASP A 219 -4.80 33.20 8.57
CA ASP A 219 -4.78 34.64 8.36
C ASP A 219 -3.35 35.09 8.04
N PHE A 220 -3.23 36.22 7.34
CA PHE A 220 -1.92 36.81 7.05
C PHE A 220 -1.23 37.38 8.31
N GLU A 221 -1.91 37.39 9.46
CA GLU A 221 -1.42 38.02 10.69
C GLU A 221 -0.69 37.03 11.62
N THR A 222 -0.97 35.72 11.50
CA THR A 222 -0.47 34.65 12.37
C THR A 222 0.66 33.83 11.76
N ILE A 223 0.88 33.92 10.44
CA ILE A 223 2.15 33.48 9.83
C ILE A 223 3.21 34.51 10.25
N PRO A 224 4.44 34.12 10.65
CA PRO A 224 5.53 35.07 10.71
C PRO A 224 5.67 35.62 9.29
N CYS A 225 5.11 36.79 9.07
CA CYS A 225 5.39 37.56 7.88
C CYS A 225 6.91 37.61 7.83
N PHE A 226 7.50 37.01 6.80
CA PHE A 226 8.78 37.47 6.34
C PHE A 226 8.52 38.93 6.01
N LYS A 227 8.69 39.81 7.01
CA LYS A 227 8.90 41.21 6.74
C LYS A 227 10.02 41.15 5.74
N HIS A 228 9.70 41.47 4.49
CA HIS A 228 10.69 41.98 3.57
C HIS A 228 11.28 43.18 4.31
N ARG A 229 12.30 42.94 5.13
CA ARG A 229 13.36 43.90 5.30
C ARG A 229 13.80 44.06 3.86
N ALA A 230 13.42 45.18 3.27
CA ALA A 230 14.12 45.74 2.14
C ALA A 230 15.56 45.88 2.61
N THR A 231 16.29 44.77 2.56
CA THR A 231 17.72 44.83 2.42
C THR A 231 17.87 45.47 1.06
N SER A 232 18.25 46.74 1.06
CA SER A 232 18.80 47.37 -0.12
C SER A 232 19.83 46.36 -0.62
N TRP A 233 19.54 45.68 -1.72
CA TRP A 233 20.50 44.80 -2.36
C TRP A 233 21.72 45.70 -2.61
N LYS A 234 22.75 45.60 -1.76
CA LYS A 234 24.03 46.16 -2.09
C LYS A 234 24.42 45.41 -3.35
N ARG A 235 24.50 46.15 -4.45
CA ARG A 235 24.93 45.66 -5.75
C ARG A 235 26.10 44.72 -5.50
N LEU A 236 25.91 43.42 -5.76
CA LEU A 236 26.98 42.44 -5.62
C LEU A 236 28.12 42.96 -6.50
N HIS A 237 29.29 43.20 -5.90
CA HIS A 237 30.46 43.56 -6.67
C HIS A 237 30.73 42.43 -7.66
N THR A 238 30.95 42.79 -8.92
CA THR A 238 31.36 41.83 -9.94
C THR A 238 32.64 41.16 -9.48
N ILE A 239 32.56 39.90 -9.07
CA ILE A 239 33.74 39.08 -8.82
C ILE A 239 34.19 38.61 -10.19
N ASN A 240 35.29 39.17 -10.68
CA ASN A 240 35.97 38.62 -11.85
C ASN A 240 36.61 37.31 -11.40
N LEU A 241 35.98 36.19 -11.75
CA LEU A 241 36.55 34.87 -11.55
C LEU A 241 37.73 34.71 -12.52
N THR A 242 38.94 34.92 -12.02
CA THR A 242 40.18 34.51 -12.70
C THR A 242 40.59 33.13 -12.19
N TYR A 243 41.29 32.39 -13.06
CA TYR A 243 41.74 31.00 -12.86
C TYR A 243 42.52 30.76 -11.55
N GLU A 244 43.02 31.83 -10.92
CA GLU A 244 43.79 31.78 -9.67
C GLU A 244 42.94 31.58 -8.41
N THR A 245 41.60 31.71 -8.48
CA THR A 245 40.72 31.66 -7.29
C THR A 245 39.96 30.35 -7.08
N PHE A 246 40.24 29.32 -7.89
CA PHE A 246 39.73 27.97 -7.68
C PHE A 246 40.88 26.95 -7.68
N PRO A 247 41.15 26.24 -6.57
CA PRO A 247 41.95 25.03 -6.65
C PRO A 247 41.17 24.01 -7.49
N SER A 248 41.82 23.46 -8.52
CA SER A 248 41.25 22.41 -9.36
C SER A 248 40.84 21.23 -8.49
N PHE A 249 39.56 20.84 -8.57
CA PHE A 249 39.04 19.62 -7.95
C PHE A 249 39.18 18.39 -8.86
N ILE A 250 40.03 18.50 -9.88
CA ILE A 250 40.46 17.43 -10.77
C ILE A 250 41.98 17.62 -10.89
N GLY A 251 42.79 16.68 -10.37
CA GLY A 251 44.20 16.59 -10.76
C GLY A 251 44.25 16.38 -12.27
N GLU A 252 45.02 17.13 -13.06
CA GLU A 252 46.38 17.68 -12.88
C GLU A 252 46.45 19.19 -13.12
#